data_AF-A0A954NUH5-F1
#
_entry.id   AF-A0A954NUH5-F1
#
_cell.length_a   1.000
_cell.length_b   1.000
_cell.length_c   1.000
_cell.angle_alpha   90.00
_cell.angle_beta   90.00
_cell.angle_gamma   90.00
#
_symmetry.space_group_name_H-M   'P 1'
#
loop_
_entity.id
_entity.type
_entity.pdbx_description
1 polymer ?
#
loop_
_entity_poly.entity_id
_entity_poly.type
_entity_poly.pdbx_seq_one_letter_code
_entity_poly.pdbx_strand_id
1 'polypeptide(L)' 'MRILVTAGPTREYLDDVRYLTNASSGRMGYAVAESAVAVGWEVVLVSGPVALAPPEGCEFIPVETTEQ' A
#
# COMPACT_ATOMS: atom_id res chain seq x y z
N MET A 1 -12.01 0.02 16.19
CA MET A 1 -10.90 -0.90 15.88
C MET A 1 -9.92 -0.15 15.01
N ARG A 2 -8.61 -0.40 15.14
CA ARG A 2 -7.57 0.20 14.30
C ARG A 2 -6.79 -0.90 13.60
N ILE A 3 -6.55 -0.76 12.30
CA ILE A 3 -5.75 -1.71 11.52
C ILE A 3 -4.69 -1.02 10.67
N LEU A 4 -3.60 -1.74 10.47
CA LEU A 4 -2.55 -1.41 9.52
C LEU A 4 -2.59 -2.43 8.38
N VAL A 5 -2.65 -1.96 7.14
CA VAL A 5 -2.63 -2.78 5.93
C VAL A 5 -1.40 -2.40 5.11
N THR A 6 -0.62 -3.39 4.68
CA THR A 6 0.42 -3.19 3.66
C THR A 6 -0.08 -3.64 2.29
N ALA A 7 0.22 -2.89 1.23
CA ALA A 7 -0.20 -3.21 -0.12
C ALA A 7 0.81 -2.77 -1.18
N GLY A 8 0.67 -3.33 -2.38
CA GLY A 8 1.53 -3.00 -3.52
C GLY A 8 2.90 -3.70 -3.47
N PRO A 9 3.77 -3.39 -4.44
CA PRO A 9 5.12 -3.91 -4.52
C PRO A 9 6.14 -2.99 -3.83
N THR A 10 7.35 -3.47 -3.53
CA THR A 10 8.49 -2.59 -3.19
C THR A 10 9.50 -2.57 -4.33
N ARG A 11 10.41 -1.60 -4.32
CA ARG A 11 11.50 -1.44 -5.29
C ARG A 11 12.83 -1.41 -4.56
N GLU A 12 13.63 -2.45 -4.72
CA GLU A 12 15.00 -2.49 -4.24
C GLU A 12 15.95 -2.05 -5.35
N TYR A 13 16.49 -0.83 -5.22
CA TYR A 13 17.32 -0.20 -6.25
C TYR A 13 18.70 -0.86 -6.36
N LEU A 14 19.07 -1.21 -7.59
CA LEU A 14 20.41 -1.70 -7.95
C LEU A 14 21.32 -0.54 -8.36
N ASP A 15 20.72 0.49 -8.96
CA ASP A 15 21.29 1.78 -9.34
C ASP A 15 20.17 2.81 -9.48
N ASP A 16 20.47 4.01 -9.96
CA ASP A 16 19.52 5.13 -10.06
C ASP A 16 18.31 4.87 -10.98
N VAL A 17 18.29 3.77 -11.76
CA VAL A 17 17.23 3.45 -12.73
C VAL A 17 16.66 2.06 -12.54
N ARG A 18 17.50 1.06 -12.29
CA ARG A 18 17.11 -0.35 -12.21
C ARG A 18 16.81 -0.74 -10.78
N TYR A 19 15.73 -1.49 -10.58
CA TYR A 19 15.35 -2.04 -9.29
C TYR A 19 14.76 -3.44 -9.43
N LEU A 20 14.87 -4.22 -8.36
CA LEU A 20 14.14 -5.47 -8.19
C LEU A 20 12.78 -5.18 -7.55
N THR A 21 11.73 -5.77 -8.10
CA THR A 21 10.36 -5.58 -7.60
C THR A 21 9.54 -6.85 -7.79
N ASN A 22 8.45 -6.97 -7.04
CA ASN A 22 7.45 -8.02 -7.22
C ASN A 22 6.29 -7.54 -8.09
N ALA A 23 5.63 -8.46 -8.81
CA ALA A 23 4.50 -8.15 -9.69
C ALA A 23 3.15 -7.93 -8.94
N SER A 24 3.21 -7.44 -7.69
CA SER A 24 2.01 -7.17 -6.92
C SER A 24 1.24 -6.00 -7.51
N SER A 25 -0.05 -6.19 -7.71
CA SER A 25 -0.95 -5.12 -8.16
C SER A 25 -1.56 -4.30 -7.02
N GLY A 26 -1.33 -4.69 -5.75
CA GLY A 26 -1.92 -4.04 -4.57
C GLY A 26 -3.44 -4.20 -4.38
N ARG A 27 -4.17 -4.64 -5.42
CA ARG A 27 -5.64 -4.69 -5.45
C ARG A 27 -6.31 -5.36 -4.25
N MET A 28 -5.77 -6.49 -3.77
CA MET A 28 -6.33 -7.19 -2.62
C MET A 28 -6.20 -6.37 -1.33
N GLY A 29 -5.02 -5.78 -1.09
CA GLY A 29 -4.79 -4.95 0.09
C GLY A 29 -5.70 -3.71 0.10
N TYR A 30 -5.90 -3.08 -1.05
CA TYR A 30 -6.82 -1.96 -1.20
C TYR A 30 -8.27 -2.35 -0.92
N ALA A 31 -8.74 -3.50 -1.42
CA ALA A 31 -10.09 -4.00 -1.14
C ALA A 31 -10.30 -4.30 0.36
N VAL A 32 -9.28 -4.81 1.05
CA VAL A 32 -9.31 -5.02 2.51
C VAL A 32 -9.40 -3.68 3.25
N ALA A 33 -8.58 -2.70 2.86
CA ALA A 33 -8.59 -1.37 3.45
C ALA A 33 -9.96 -0.68 3.25
N GLU A 34 -10.51 -0.73 2.04
CA GLU A 34 -11.84 -0.20 1.70
C GLU A 34 -12.94 -0.85 2.55
N SER A 35 -12.92 -2.18 2.68
CA SER A 35 -13.89 -2.91 3.48
C SER A 35 -13.82 -2.54 4.97
N ALA A 36 -12.61 -2.35 5.50
CA ALA A 36 -12.40 -1.95 6.88
C ALA A 36 -12.88 -0.51 7.15
N VAL A 37 -12.63 0.42 6.23
CA VAL A 37 -13.20 1.76 6.31
C VAL A 37 -14.73 1.71 6.28
N ALA A 38 -15.31 0.90 5.39
CA ALA A 38 -16.76 0.79 5.24
C ALA A 38 -17.49 0.32 6.51
N VAL A 39 -16.80 -0.42 7.39
CA VAL A 39 -17.33 -0.83 8.71
C VAL A 39 -16.90 0.09 9.86
N GLY A 40 -16.36 1.27 9.54
CA GLY A 40 -16.02 2.34 10.49
C GLY A 40 -14.73 2.11 11.27
N TRP A 41 -13.78 1.35 10.75
CA TRP A 41 -12.48 1.18 11.40
C TRP A 41 -11.53 2.31 11.04
N GLU A 42 -10.60 2.59 11.94
CA GLU A 42 -9.46 3.44 11.65
C GLU A 42 -8.44 2.62 10.86
N VAL A 43 -8.16 3.03 9.62
CA VAL A 43 -7.31 2.28 8.70
C VAL A 43 -6.08 3.10 8.35
N VAL A 44 -4.92 2.49 8.53
CA VAL A 44 -3.65 2.98 7.98
C VAL A 44 -3.26 2.06 6.83
N LEU A 45 -3.13 2.61 5.62
CA LEU A 45 -2.70 1.90 4.43
C LEU A 45 -1.27 2.33 4.06
N VAL A 46 -0.30 1.44 4.31
CA VAL A 46 1.07 1.59 3.83
C VAL A 46 1.15 0.95 2.46
N SER A 47 1.43 1.73 1.41
CA SER A 47 1.40 1.23 0.04
C SER A 47 2.68 1.51 -0.71
N GLY A 48 3.20 0.46 -1.33
CA GLY A 48 4.16 0.55 -2.41
C GLY A 48 3.58 1.16 -3.69
N PRO A 49 4.40 1.46 -4.72
CA PRO A 49 3.99 2.12 -5.95
C PRO A 49 2.97 1.30 -6.75
N VAL A 50 1.74 1.79 -6.83
CA VAL A 50 0.64 1.26 -7.65
C VAL A 50 -0.20 2.43 -8.21
N ALA A 51 -0.92 2.20 -9.31
CA ALA A 51 -1.84 3.18 -9.90
C ALA A 51 -3.28 3.00 -9.38
N LEU A 52 -3.43 2.79 -8.08
CA LEU A 52 -4.73 2.67 -7.40
C LEU A 52 -4.96 3.90 -6.53
N ALA A 53 -6.19 4.42 -6.53
CA ALA A 53 -6.57 5.46 -5.59
C ALA A 53 -6.74 4.85 -4.18
N PRO A 54 -6.14 5.43 -3.13
CA PRO A 54 -6.40 5.00 -1.75
C PRO A 54 -7.88 5.15 -1.41
N PRO A 55 -8.48 4.22 -0.63
CA PRO A 55 -9.85 4.38 -0.15
C PRO A 55 -10.03 5.68 0.64
N GLU A 56 -11.13 6.40 0.40
CA GLU A 56 -11.45 7.59 1.19
C GLU A 56 -11.60 7.22 2.67
N GLY A 57 -11.05 8.04 3.58
CA GLY A 57 -11.18 7.81 5.02
C GLY A 57 -10.10 6.92 5.65
N CYS A 58 -9.13 6.40 4.88
CA CYS A 58 -7.91 5.82 5.45
C CYS A 58 -6.75 6.84 5.51
N GLU A 59 -5.87 6.69 6.51
CA GLU A 59 -4.55 7.32 6.51
C GLU A 59 -3.66 6.58 5.49
N PHE A 60 -3.13 7.31 4.51
CA PHE A 60 -2.32 6.73 3.44
C PHE A 60 -0.84 7.08 3.61
N ILE A 61 0.02 6.06 3.61
CA ILE A 61 1.47 6.20 3.76
C ILE A 61 2.14 5.57 2.53
N PRO A 62 2.62 6.36 1.56
CA PRO A 62 3.35 5.83 0.43
C PRO A 62 4.77 5.44 0.84
N VAL A 63 5.21 4.26 0.41
CA VAL A 63 6.60 3.80 0.51
C VAL A 63 7.08 3.35 -0.87
N GLU A 64 8.39 3.31 -1.07
CA GLU A 64 8.98 2.81 -2.30
C GLU A 64 9.84 1.58 -2.05
N THR A 65 10.68 1.61 -1.03
CA THR A 65 11.61 0.52 -0.68
C THR A 65 11.12 -0.25 0.53
N THR A 66 11.76 -1.38 0.84
CA THR A 66 11.42 -2.19 2.02
C THR A 66 11.95 -1.59 3.33
N GLU A 67 12.93 -0.68 3.27
CA GLU A 67 13.56 -0.06 4.46
C GLU A 67 12.71 1.04 5.10
N GLN A 68 11.82 1.66 4.31
CA GLN A 68 10.90 2.72 4.75
C GLN A 68 9.72 2.16 5.54
#